data_AF-T1ABW0-F1
#
_entry.id   AF-T1ABW0-F1
#
_cell.length_a   1.000
_cell.length_b   1.000
_cell.length_c   1.000
_cell.angle_alpha   90.00
_cell.angle_beta   90.00
_cell.angle_gamma   90.00
#
_symmetry.space_group_name_H-M   'P 1'
#
loop_
_entity.id
_entity.type
_entity.pdbx_description
1 polymer ?
#
loop_
_entity_poly.entity_id
_entity_poly.type
_entity_poly.pdbx_seq_one_letter_code
_entity_poly.pdbx_strand_id
1 'polypeptide(L)'
;GRTVATTEPTGVVVASPTSTPDSPSPGGSYPSLEPLRLVGFELSLRTARIEILEGAAQGLDRAWLEREFRDRSDLQEIALIKTCHRVELLLLLTSASRLPAWRNDLERRGRGWTERSGLEAVRHLFHVASGLESLAVGEREVRQQIRSAIGTVQSRHPRPVLRELLGAAVAAADR
;
A
#
# COMPACT_ATOMS: atom_id res chain seq x y z
N GLY A 1 31.67 77.88 34.61
CA GLY A 1 30.25 77.96 34.25
C GLY A 1 29.64 76.58 34.42
N ARG A 2 28.54 76.49 35.17
CA ARG A 2 27.75 75.29 35.42
C ARG A 2 27.11 74.73 34.13
N THR A 3 26.60 73.49 34.27
CA THR A 3 25.45 72.87 33.55
C THR A 3 25.77 72.32 32.14
N VAL A 4 25.34 71.13 31.69
CA VAL A 4 24.33 70.13 32.10
C VAL A 4 24.83 68.73 31.69
N ALA A 5 24.58 67.73 32.54
CA ALA A 5 24.61 66.32 32.19
C ALA A 5 23.28 65.91 31.54
N THR A 6 23.29 65.17 30.44
CA THR A 6 22.16 64.33 30.03
C THR A 6 22.69 63.07 29.35
N THR A 7 22.69 62.00 30.14
CA THR A 7 22.61 60.59 29.76
C THR A 7 21.51 60.36 28.72
N GLU A 8 21.85 59.76 27.59
CA GLU A 8 20.87 59.17 26.68
C GLU A 8 20.48 57.75 27.15
N PRO A 9 19.22 57.35 26.96
CA PRO A 9 18.66 56.14 27.55
C PRO A 9 19.05 54.88 26.75
N THR A 10 19.48 53.84 27.46
CA THR A 10 19.56 52.46 26.98
C THR A 10 18.15 51.97 26.66
N GLY A 11 17.68 52.18 25.43
CA GLY A 11 16.45 51.61 24.93
C GLY A 11 16.63 50.12 24.64
N VAL A 12 15.96 49.26 25.42
CA VAL A 12 15.79 47.85 25.10
C VAL A 12 14.80 47.76 23.93
N VAL A 13 15.27 47.34 22.76
CA VAL A 13 14.41 47.02 21.61
C VAL A 13 13.78 45.65 21.86
N VAL A 14 12.50 45.64 22.24
CA VAL A 14 11.68 44.42 22.23
C VAL A 14 11.28 44.15 20.79
N ALA A 15 11.95 43.20 20.13
CA ALA A 15 11.51 42.70 18.83
C ALA A 15 10.20 41.93 19.02
N SER A 16 9.12 42.42 18.42
CA SER A 16 7.88 41.65 18.26
C SER A 16 8.16 40.41 17.38
N PRO A 17 7.47 39.27 17.61
CA PRO A 17 7.72 38.05 16.85
C PRO A 17 7.50 38.31 15.36
N THR A 18 8.59 38.15 14.59
CA THR A 18 8.59 38.18 13.13
C THR A 18 7.59 37.16 12.60
N SER A 19 6.78 37.63 11.68
CA SER A 19 5.83 36.90 10.83
C SER A 19 6.24 35.46 10.53
N THR A 20 5.26 34.56 10.66
CA THR A 20 5.20 33.19 10.12
C THR A 20 5.93 33.10 8.77
N PRO A 21 6.79 32.09 8.54
CA PRO A 21 7.46 31.95 7.25
C PRO A 21 6.40 31.83 6.14
N ASP A 22 6.53 32.71 5.15
CA ASP A 22 5.71 32.73 3.94
C ASP A 22 5.68 31.33 3.34
N SER A 23 4.48 30.76 3.26
CA SER A 23 4.27 29.53 2.49
C SER A 23 4.66 29.83 1.05
N PRO A 24 5.53 29.05 0.39
CA PRO A 24 5.82 29.27 -1.01
C PRO A 24 4.52 29.11 -1.81
N SER A 25 4.12 30.19 -2.50
CA SER A 25 2.99 30.16 -3.42
C SER A 25 3.24 29.09 -4.51
N PRO A 26 2.32 28.15 -4.77
CA PRO A 26 2.53 27.09 -5.75
C PRO A 26 2.33 27.66 -7.17
N GLY A 27 3.32 28.38 -7.67
CA GLY A 27 3.37 28.94 -9.02
C GLY A 27 4.01 28.01 -10.06
N GLY A 28 4.17 26.73 -9.75
CA GLY A 28 4.62 25.70 -10.70
C GLY A 28 3.51 24.71 -10.97
N SER A 29 3.09 24.57 -12.23
CA SER A 29 2.20 23.49 -12.65
C SER A 29 2.95 22.16 -12.56
N TYR A 30 3.02 21.60 -11.36
CA TYR A 30 3.27 20.17 -11.23
C TYR A 30 2.12 19.47 -11.94
N PRO A 31 2.37 18.51 -12.85
CA PRO A 31 1.29 17.65 -13.30
C PRO A 31 0.61 17.10 -12.05
N SER A 32 -0.71 17.20 -11.97
CA SER A 32 -1.49 16.71 -10.84
C SER A 32 -1.10 15.26 -10.58
N LEU A 33 -0.24 15.03 -9.58
CA LEU A 33 0.18 13.68 -9.24
C LEU A 33 -1.03 13.03 -8.58
N GLU A 34 -1.75 12.19 -9.33
CA GLU A 34 -2.75 11.34 -8.72
C GLU A 34 -2.04 10.47 -7.67
N PRO A 35 -2.51 10.44 -6.42
CA PRO A 35 -1.86 9.65 -5.40
C PRO A 35 -1.96 8.16 -5.76
N LEU A 36 -0.89 7.42 -5.52
CA LEU A 36 -0.89 5.98 -5.75
C LEU A 36 -2.03 5.31 -4.96
N ARG A 37 -2.66 4.32 -5.58
CA ARG A 37 -3.79 3.58 -5.02
C ARG A 37 -3.36 2.17 -4.68
N LEU A 38 -3.39 1.84 -3.40
CA LEU A 38 -3.26 0.46 -2.93
C LEU A 38 -4.60 -0.25 -3.07
N VAL A 39 -4.64 -1.39 -3.75
CA VAL A 39 -5.84 -2.21 -3.91
C VAL A 39 -5.51 -3.68 -3.67
N GLY A 40 -6.33 -4.36 -2.89
CA GLY A 40 -6.27 -5.80 -2.66
C GLY A 40 -7.45 -6.50 -3.32
N PHE A 41 -7.18 -7.57 -4.08
CA PHE A 41 -8.19 -8.51 -4.56
C PHE A 41 -8.02 -9.85 -3.84
N GLU A 42 -9.10 -10.42 -3.33
CA GLU A 42 -9.11 -11.70 -2.62
C GLU A 42 -10.10 -12.67 -3.27
N LEU A 43 -9.65 -13.90 -3.50
CA LEU A 43 -10.51 -15.07 -3.68
C LEU A 43 -10.24 -16.04 -2.53
N SER A 44 -11.27 -16.49 -1.83
CA SER A 44 -11.10 -17.45 -0.72
C SER A 44 -12.25 -18.43 -0.62
N LEU A 45 -12.10 -19.46 0.21
CA LEU A 45 -13.16 -20.45 0.45
C LEU A 45 -14.44 -19.87 1.09
N ARG A 46 -14.40 -18.62 1.56
CA ARG A 46 -15.60 -17.89 2.01
C ARG A 46 -16.46 -17.41 0.85
N THR A 47 -15.85 -17.16 -0.31
CA THR A 47 -16.51 -16.51 -1.46
C THR A 47 -16.57 -17.39 -2.71
N ALA A 48 -15.80 -18.47 -2.75
CA ALA A 48 -15.75 -19.40 -3.87
C ALA A 48 -15.55 -20.84 -3.41
N ARG A 49 -15.94 -21.79 -4.28
CA ARG A 49 -15.66 -23.22 -4.08
C ARG A 49 -14.18 -23.53 -4.30
N ILE A 50 -13.72 -24.64 -3.72
CA ILE A 50 -12.31 -25.05 -3.76
C ILE A 50 -11.77 -25.17 -5.18
N GLU A 51 -12.55 -25.68 -6.14
CA GLU A 51 -12.09 -25.90 -7.52
C GLU A 51 -11.80 -24.57 -8.23
N ILE A 52 -12.57 -23.52 -7.91
CA ILE A 52 -12.35 -22.17 -8.44
C ILE A 52 -11.06 -21.59 -7.84
N LEU A 53 -10.86 -21.79 -6.53
CA LEU A 53 -9.68 -21.33 -5.83
C LEU A 53 -8.41 -22.01 -6.37
N GLU A 54 -8.44 -23.32 -6.56
CA GLU A 54 -7.32 -24.10 -7.13
C GLU A 54 -7.01 -23.66 -8.55
N GLY A 55 -8.04 -23.46 -9.40
CA GLY A 55 -7.86 -22.93 -10.76
C GLY A 55 -7.21 -21.55 -10.77
N ALA A 56 -7.65 -20.64 -9.90
CA ALA A 56 -7.03 -19.33 -9.74
C ALA A 56 -5.59 -19.45 -9.21
N ALA A 57 -5.36 -20.31 -8.21
CA ALA A 57 -4.05 -20.55 -7.63
C ALA A 57 -3.07 -21.16 -8.64
N GLN A 58 -3.53 -21.97 -9.60
CA GLN A 58 -2.68 -22.48 -10.68
C GLN A 58 -2.43 -21.41 -11.76
N GLY A 59 -3.45 -20.65 -12.15
CA GLY A 59 -3.37 -19.70 -13.26
C GLY A 59 -2.73 -18.34 -12.95
N LEU A 60 -2.62 -17.96 -11.67
CA LEU A 60 -2.01 -16.70 -11.22
C LEU A 60 -0.62 -16.94 -10.65
N ASP A 61 0.36 -17.34 -11.46
CA ASP A 61 1.72 -17.64 -11.03
C ASP A 61 2.70 -16.46 -11.23
N ARG A 62 4.01 -16.73 -11.02
CA ARG A 62 5.06 -15.73 -11.22
C ARG A 62 5.14 -15.24 -12.66
N ALA A 63 5.00 -16.14 -13.64
CA ALA A 63 5.05 -15.76 -15.05
C ALA A 63 3.86 -14.88 -15.45
N TRP A 64 2.68 -15.13 -14.85
CA TRP A 64 1.54 -14.25 -15.00
C TRP A 64 1.78 -12.86 -14.37
N LEU A 65 2.27 -12.81 -13.13
CA LEU A 65 2.64 -11.56 -12.44
C LEU A 65 3.59 -10.69 -13.27
N GLU A 66 4.68 -11.28 -13.76
CA GLU A 66 5.71 -10.58 -14.53
C GLU A 66 5.16 -10.06 -15.86
N ARG A 67 4.21 -10.77 -16.48
CA ARG A 67 3.53 -10.35 -17.71
C ARG A 67 2.59 -9.17 -17.45
N GLU A 68 1.69 -9.27 -16.48
CA GLU A 68 0.78 -8.17 -16.17
C GLU A 68 1.54 -6.92 -15.74
N PHE A 69 2.61 -7.08 -14.95
CA PHE A 69 3.48 -5.97 -14.54
C PHE A 69 4.18 -5.30 -15.72
N ARG A 70 4.60 -6.08 -16.73
CA ARG A 70 5.19 -5.55 -17.97
C ARG A 70 4.17 -4.80 -18.81
N ASP A 71 2.99 -5.38 -18.99
CA ASP A 71 2.00 -4.94 -19.98
C ASP A 71 1.09 -3.81 -19.45
N ARG A 72 1.01 -3.62 -18.13
CA ARG A 72 0.21 -2.57 -17.49
C ARG A 72 1.09 -1.44 -16.98
N SER A 73 1.06 -0.32 -17.68
CA SER A 73 1.82 0.88 -17.31
C SER A 73 1.31 1.58 -16.05
N ASP A 74 0.03 1.40 -15.70
CA ASP A 74 -0.59 1.92 -14.49
C ASP A 74 -0.16 1.15 -13.22
N LEU A 75 0.31 -0.08 -13.38
CA LEU A 75 0.77 -0.92 -12.29
C LEU A 75 2.18 -0.51 -11.86
N GLN A 76 2.31 0.07 -10.67
CA GLN A 76 3.60 0.41 -10.06
C GLN A 76 4.18 -0.74 -9.26
N GLU A 77 3.33 -1.51 -8.57
CA GLU A 77 3.73 -2.71 -7.84
C GLU A 77 2.64 -3.77 -7.87
N ILE A 78 3.04 -5.04 -7.89
CA ILE A 78 2.13 -6.16 -7.72
C ILE A 78 2.76 -7.23 -6.82
N ALA A 79 1.97 -7.79 -5.93
CA ALA A 79 2.34 -8.95 -5.11
C ALA A 79 1.22 -9.98 -5.12
N LEU A 80 1.60 -11.24 -4.92
CA LEU A 80 0.69 -12.38 -4.89
C LEU A 80 0.90 -13.16 -3.60
N ILE A 81 -0.20 -13.39 -2.89
CA ILE A 81 -0.26 -14.23 -1.69
C ILE A 81 -1.10 -15.45 -2.05
N LYS A 82 -0.58 -16.64 -1.79
CA LYS A 82 -1.31 -17.89 -1.98
C LYS A 82 -1.23 -18.75 -0.75
N THR A 83 -2.35 -19.32 -0.38
CA THR A 83 -2.46 -20.41 0.59
C THR A 83 -3.43 -21.46 0.04
N CYS A 84 -3.65 -22.55 0.76
CA CYS A 84 -4.70 -23.52 0.44
C CYS A 84 -6.12 -22.93 0.52
N HIS A 85 -6.32 -21.80 1.20
CA HIS A 85 -7.64 -21.23 1.50
C HIS A 85 -7.88 -19.87 0.85
N ARG A 86 -6.83 -19.25 0.28
CA ARG A 86 -6.93 -17.94 -0.35
C ARG A 86 -5.89 -17.70 -1.45
N VAL A 87 -6.29 -16.89 -2.41
CA VAL A 87 -5.42 -16.23 -3.38
C VAL A 87 -5.68 -14.74 -3.28
N GLU A 88 -4.64 -13.96 -3.03
CA GLU A 88 -4.73 -12.50 -2.99
C GLU A 88 -3.73 -11.83 -3.91
N LEU A 89 -4.16 -10.74 -4.52
CA LEU A 89 -3.30 -9.80 -5.25
C LEU A 89 -3.31 -8.46 -4.54
N LEU A 90 -2.12 -7.94 -4.27
CA LEU A 90 -1.95 -6.56 -3.82
C LEU A 90 -1.37 -5.76 -4.98
N LEU A 91 -2.03 -4.66 -5.33
CA LEU A 91 -1.68 -3.77 -6.42
C LEU A 91 -1.38 -2.38 -5.88
N LEU A 92 -0.35 -1.74 -6.42
CA LEU A 92 -0.14 -0.30 -6.30
C LEU A 92 -0.31 0.31 -7.68
N LEU A 93 -1.35 1.12 -7.87
CA LEU A 93 -1.75 1.68 -9.16
C LEU A 93 -1.54 3.19 -9.19
N THR A 94 -1.23 3.76 -10.36
CA THR A 94 -1.20 5.22 -10.55
C THR A 94 -2.59 5.84 -10.64
N SER A 95 -3.62 5.05 -10.97
CA SER A 95 -4.98 5.55 -11.14
C SER A 95 -6.02 4.44 -10.88
N ALA A 96 -7.17 4.83 -10.32
CA ALA A 96 -8.31 3.93 -10.09
C ALA A 96 -9.08 3.59 -11.38
N SER A 97 -8.86 4.33 -12.46
CA SER A 97 -9.56 4.16 -13.75
C SER A 97 -9.43 2.75 -14.36
N ARG A 98 -8.40 1.99 -13.97
CA ARG A 98 -8.13 0.64 -14.46
C ARG A 98 -8.70 -0.48 -13.58
N LEU A 99 -9.26 -0.16 -12.41
CA LEU A 99 -9.84 -1.16 -11.51
C LEU A 99 -10.96 -1.99 -12.13
N PRO A 100 -11.88 -1.44 -12.95
CA PRO A 100 -12.88 -2.24 -13.63
C PRO A 100 -12.27 -3.31 -14.55
N ALA A 101 -11.16 -3.00 -15.24
CA ALA A 101 -10.48 -3.96 -16.10
C ALA A 101 -9.85 -5.09 -15.27
N TRP A 102 -9.14 -4.74 -14.19
CA TRP A 102 -8.62 -5.73 -13.23
C TRP A 102 -9.70 -6.65 -12.69
N ARG A 103 -10.83 -6.09 -12.23
CA ARG A 103 -11.97 -6.86 -11.74
C ARG A 103 -12.49 -7.84 -12.78
N ASN A 104 -12.75 -7.36 -14.00
CA ASN A 104 -13.25 -8.19 -15.09
C ASN A 104 -12.27 -9.33 -15.44
N ASP A 105 -10.96 -9.07 -15.40
CA ASP A 105 -9.94 -10.07 -15.73
C ASP A 105 -9.83 -11.15 -14.66
N LEU A 106 -9.96 -10.78 -13.39
CA LEU A 106 -9.99 -11.70 -12.27
C LEU A 106 -11.29 -12.51 -12.25
N GLU A 107 -12.45 -11.89 -12.51
CA GLU A 107 -13.74 -12.58 -12.60
C GLU A 107 -13.78 -13.64 -13.70
N ARG A 108 -13.06 -13.45 -14.81
CA ARG A 108 -12.91 -14.47 -15.86
C ARG A 108 -12.08 -15.67 -15.41
N ARG A 109 -11.22 -15.51 -14.40
CA ARG A 109 -10.41 -16.58 -13.80
C ARG A 109 -11.11 -17.29 -12.65
N GLY A 110 -12.19 -16.70 -12.13
CA GLY A 110 -13.02 -17.28 -11.08
C GLY A 110 -13.99 -16.25 -10.54
N ARG A 111 -15.23 -16.66 -10.26
CA ARG A 111 -16.23 -15.78 -9.64
C ARG A 111 -15.97 -15.71 -8.12
N GLY A 112 -16.27 -14.57 -7.49
CA GLY A 112 -16.18 -14.40 -6.03
C GLY A 112 -14.98 -13.59 -5.53
N TRP A 113 -14.34 -12.80 -6.40
CA TRP A 113 -13.29 -11.88 -5.96
C TRP A 113 -13.87 -10.72 -5.15
N THR A 114 -13.27 -10.46 -3.99
CA THR A 114 -13.56 -9.31 -3.14
C THR A 114 -12.47 -8.26 -3.33
N GLU A 115 -12.85 -7.00 -3.50
CA GLU A 115 -11.95 -5.86 -3.68
C GLU A 115 -11.92 -4.99 -2.42
N ARG A 116 -10.72 -4.58 -1.99
CA ARG A 116 -10.50 -3.63 -0.90
C ARG A 116 -9.51 -2.57 -1.34
N SER A 117 -9.72 -1.31 -0.95
CA SER A 117 -8.85 -0.19 -1.35
C SER A 117 -8.28 0.54 -0.14
N GLY A 118 -7.07 1.08 -0.30
CA GLY A 118 -6.38 1.90 0.68
C GLY A 118 -6.27 1.21 2.04
N LEU A 119 -6.79 1.88 3.08
CA LEU A 119 -6.69 1.41 4.46
C LEU A 119 -7.40 0.06 4.69
N GLU A 120 -8.48 -0.23 3.97
CA GLU A 120 -9.18 -1.52 4.11
C GLU A 120 -8.33 -2.69 3.60
N ALA A 121 -7.55 -2.48 2.54
CA ALA A 121 -6.60 -3.49 2.06
C ALA A 121 -5.47 -3.71 3.07
N VAL A 122 -4.97 -2.64 3.71
CA VAL A 122 -3.96 -2.73 4.77
C VAL A 122 -4.50 -3.48 5.98
N ARG A 123 -5.67 -3.09 6.50
CA ARG A 123 -6.31 -3.74 7.65
C ARG A 123 -6.53 -5.22 7.39
N HIS A 124 -7.06 -5.56 6.23
CA HIS A 124 -7.25 -6.94 5.78
C HIS A 124 -5.94 -7.73 5.83
N LEU A 125 -4.87 -7.22 5.20
CA LEU A 125 -3.57 -7.89 5.20
C LEU A 125 -3.05 -8.16 6.62
N PHE A 126 -3.21 -7.21 7.55
CA PHE A 126 -2.79 -7.38 8.93
C PHE A 126 -3.65 -8.41 9.67
N HIS A 127 -4.97 -8.44 9.45
CA HIS A 127 -5.84 -9.49 10.00
C HIS A 127 -5.50 -10.88 9.44
N VAL A 128 -5.15 -10.97 8.15
CA VAL A 128 -4.70 -12.23 7.55
C VAL A 128 -3.36 -12.65 8.17
N ALA A 129 -2.41 -11.74 8.34
CA ALA A 129 -1.11 -12.03 8.92
C ALA A 129 -1.19 -12.48 10.38
N SER A 130 -2.10 -11.92 11.16
CA SER A 130 -2.36 -12.34 12.55
C SER A 130 -3.17 -13.62 12.66
N GLY A 131 -3.62 -14.20 11.54
CA GLY A 131 -4.41 -15.44 11.52
C GLY A 131 -5.87 -15.27 11.93
N LEU A 132 -6.33 -14.04 12.19
CA LEU A 132 -7.71 -13.74 12.60
C LEU A 132 -8.76 -14.11 11.53
N GLU A 133 -8.32 -14.28 10.28
CA GLU A 133 -9.17 -14.68 9.16
C GLU A 133 -8.90 -16.11 8.64
N SER A 134 -8.08 -16.90 9.34
CA SER A 134 -7.71 -18.24 8.88
C SER A 134 -8.74 -19.28 9.32
N LEU A 135 -9.34 -19.97 8.34
CA LEU A 135 -10.07 -21.23 8.56
C LEU A 135 -9.12 -22.42 8.76
N ALA A 136 -7.84 -22.27 8.41
CA ALA A 136 -6.77 -23.25 8.68
C ALA A 136 -6.25 -23.04 10.10
N VAL A 137 -6.22 -24.12 10.88
CA VAL A 137 -5.52 -24.21 12.15
C VAL A 137 -4.02 -23.97 11.90
N GLY A 138 -3.52 -22.77 12.24
CA GLY A 138 -2.08 -22.48 12.23
C GLY A 138 -1.72 -21.06 11.80
N GLU A 139 -1.69 -20.11 12.74
CA GLU A 139 -1.19 -18.74 12.52
C GLU A 139 0.21 -18.70 11.90
N ARG A 140 1.05 -19.68 12.25
CA ARG A 140 2.42 -19.82 11.72
C ARG A 140 2.46 -20.10 10.23
N GLU A 141 1.50 -20.86 9.69
CA GLU A 141 1.51 -21.24 8.28
C GLU A 141 1.14 -20.05 7.40
N VAL A 142 0.06 -19.33 7.74
CA VAL A 142 -0.34 -18.12 7.01
C VAL A 142 0.77 -17.07 7.00
N ARG A 143 1.43 -16.87 8.14
CA ARG A 143 2.57 -15.94 8.26
C ARG A 143 3.72 -16.32 7.34
N GLN A 144 4.07 -17.60 7.26
CA GLN A 144 5.12 -18.06 6.36
C GLN A 144 4.76 -17.85 4.89
N GLN A 145 3.48 -18.01 4.52
CA GLN A 145 3.03 -17.73 3.16
C GLN A 145 3.11 -16.24 2.80
N ILE A 146 2.76 -15.34 3.74
CA ILE A 146 2.93 -13.89 3.53
C ILE A 146 4.42 -13.52 3.42
N ARG A 147 5.27 -14.14 4.24
CA ARG A 147 6.73 -13.95 4.12
C ARG A 147 7.25 -14.41 2.75
N SER A 148 6.77 -15.53 2.23
CA SER A 148 7.10 -16.00 0.88
C SER A 148 6.60 -15.04 -0.21
N ALA A 149 5.45 -14.39 0.00
CA ALA A 149 4.89 -13.41 -0.94
C ALA A 149 5.78 -12.18 -1.14
N ILE A 150 6.68 -11.85 -0.19
CA ILE A 150 7.67 -10.79 -0.37
C ILE A 150 8.55 -11.03 -1.62
N GLY A 151 8.85 -12.29 -1.94
CA GLY A 151 9.63 -12.66 -3.12
C GLY A 151 8.86 -12.57 -4.44
N THR A 152 7.54 -12.39 -4.40
CA THR A 152 6.69 -12.26 -5.61
C THR A 152 6.55 -10.80 -6.06
N VAL A 153 6.88 -9.84 -5.18
CA VAL A 153 6.74 -8.40 -5.43
C VAL A 153 7.51 -7.99 -6.69
N GLN A 154 6.78 -7.53 -7.70
CA GLN A 154 7.32 -6.76 -8.82
C GLN A 154 7.10 -5.28 -8.53
N SER A 155 8.10 -4.44 -8.78
CA SER A 155 8.01 -3.00 -8.51
C SER A 155 8.83 -2.19 -9.51
N ARG A 156 8.31 -1.01 -9.86
CA ARG A 156 9.02 -0.01 -10.67
C ARG A 156 9.94 0.86 -9.80
N HIS A 157 9.89 0.69 -8.48
CA HIS A 157 10.61 1.50 -7.52
C HIS A 157 11.71 0.69 -6.82
N PRO A 158 12.85 1.32 -6.47
CA PRO A 158 13.96 0.64 -5.79
C PRO A 158 13.60 0.19 -4.36
N ARG A 159 12.62 0.84 -3.74
CA ARG A 159 12.07 0.49 -2.42
C ARG A 159 10.58 0.19 -2.54
N PRO A 160 10.20 -1.09 -2.71
CA PRO A 160 8.81 -1.44 -2.94
C PRO A 160 7.94 -1.24 -1.70
N VAL A 161 6.86 -0.49 -1.83
CA VAL A 161 5.89 -0.26 -0.74
C VAL A 161 5.25 -1.57 -0.30
N LEU A 162 4.89 -2.45 -1.23
CA LEU A 162 4.27 -3.74 -0.93
C LEU A 162 5.22 -4.67 -0.17
N ARG A 163 6.53 -4.60 -0.43
CA ARG A 163 7.53 -5.39 0.31
C ARG A 163 7.57 -4.95 1.77
N GLU A 164 7.62 -3.64 2.01
CA GLU A 164 7.61 -3.08 3.36
C GLU A 164 6.28 -3.39 4.08
N LEU A 165 5.16 -3.28 3.38
CA LEU A 165 3.83 -3.55 3.93
C LEU A 165 3.66 -5.02 4.34
N LEU A 166 4.08 -5.96 3.49
CA LEU A 166 4.08 -7.39 3.80
C LEU A 166 5.01 -7.70 4.98
N GLY A 167 6.21 -7.11 5.01
CA GLY A 167 7.15 -7.27 6.11
C GLY A 167 6.60 -6.74 7.44
N ALA A 168 5.97 -5.57 7.42
CA ALA A 168 5.33 -4.96 8.58
C ALA A 168 4.17 -5.81 9.11
N ALA A 169 3.33 -6.37 8.23
CA ALA A 169 2.24 -7.25 8.61
C ALA A 169 2.75 -8.53 9.29
N VAL A 170 3.80 -9.15 8.74
CA VAL A 170 4.45 -10.32 9.34
C VAL A 170 5.04 -9.99 10.72
N ALA A 171 5.76 -8.88 10.84
CA ALA A 171 6.40 -8.47 12.09
C ALA A 171 5.37 -8.09 13.18
N ALA A 172 4.24 -7.50 12.79
CA ALA A 172 3.16 -7.17 13.73
C ALA A 172 2.49 -8.43 14.29
N ALA A 173 2.39 -9.50 13.50
CA ALA A 173 1.86 -10.79 13.92
C ALA A 173 2.83 -11.63 14.78
N ASP A 174 4.10 -11.20 14.92
CA ASP A 174 5.09 -11.83 15.79
C ASP A 174 5.06 -11.29 17.24
N ARG A 175 4.26 -10.25 17.52
CA ARG A 175 4.12 -9.59 18.83
C ARG A 175 2.89 -10.08 19.57
#